data_AF-A0A936Q8K7-F1
#
_entry.id   AF-A0A936Q8K7-F1
#
_cell.length_a   1.000
_cell.length_b   1.000
_cell.length_c   1.000
_cell.angle_alpha   90.00
_cell.angle_beta   90.00
_cell.angle_gamma   90.00
#
_symmetry.space_group_name_H-M   'P 1'
#
loop_
_entity.id
_entity.type
_entity.pdbx_description
1 polymer ?
#
loop_
_entity_poly.entity_id
_entity_poly.type
_entity_poly.pdbx_seq_one_letter_code
_entity_poly.pdbx_strand_id
1 'polypeptide(L)'
;MKGEGVERGLASWYGADFAGLPTASGETFEPGRVSAAHRALPLGTVVDVTNEKNGRTVRVRINDRGPFIAGRIVDLSRAAAEEIGAVSDGVVPVTLTVVSLGPGRRTTPGRKGPGDEAAVTSWAVQAGAFASEENAARLKERLAERYPQPWLEPFDGLTRVKFGPYPSRDEAEAARDTLAELGLAGIVVPNR
;
A
#
# COMPACT_ATOMS: atom_id res chain seq x y z
N MET A 1 14.21 15.51 2.70
CA MET A 1 13.77 14.26 2.04
C MET A 1 12.25 14.21 2.19
N LYS A 2 11.50 14.42 1.11
CA LYS A 2 10.03 14.32 1.12
C LYS A 2 9.68 12.86 0.81
N GLY A 3 9.00 12.17 1.71
CA GLY A 3 8.53 10.81 1.48
C GLY A 3 7.60 10.76 0.26
N GLU A 4 7.83 9.80 -0.63
CA GLU A 4 7.03 9.61 -1.83
C GLU A 4 5.69 8.95 -1.48
N GLY A 5 4.59 9.69 -1.54
CA GLY A 5 3.23 9.14 -1.37
C GLY A 5 2.65 9.40 0.02
N VAL A 6 1.65 10.27 0.04
CA VAL A 6 0.84 10.59 1.21
C VAL A 6 -0.54 9.99 0.99
N GLU A 7 -1.01 9.16 1.92
CA GLU A 7 -2.36 8.58 1.91
C GLU A 7 -3.11 8.98 3.19
N ARG A 8 -4.38 9.35 3.09
CA ARG A 8 -5.21 9.77 4.23
C ARG A 8 -6.44 8.90 4.33
N GLY A 9 -6.82 8.53 5.54
CA GLY A 9 -7.95 7.65 5.78
C GLY A 9 -8.06 7.22 7.23
N LEU A 10 -8.79 6.14 7.50
CA LEU A 10 -8.95 5.63 8.86
C LEU A 10 -7.93 4.52 9.17
N ALA A 11 -7.35 4.58 10.36
CA ALA A 11 -6.62 3.47 10.96
C ALA A 11 -7.53 2.73 11.94
N SER A 12 -7.41 1.41 11.99
CA SER A 12 -7.81 0.62 13.17
C SER A 12 -6.64 -0.20 13.69
N TRP A 13 -6.86 -1.10 14.64
CA TRP A 13 -5.81 -1.97 15.15
C TRP A 13 -6.31 -3.39 15.41
N TYR A 14 -5.40 -4.36 15.30
CA TYR A 14 -5.70 -5.79 15.45
C TYR A 14 -5.82 -6.21 16.91
N GLY A 15 -6.92 -6.86 17.26
CA GLY A 15 -7.14 -7.48 18.57
C GLY A 15 -6.23 -8.69 18.84
N ALA A 16 -6.22 -9.15 20.10
CA ALA A 16 -5.38 -10.27 20.54
C ALA A 16 -5.68 -11.61 19.83
N ASP A 17 -6.85 -11.73 19.17
CA ASP A 17 -7.31 -12.95 18.50
C ASP A 17 -6.41 -13.39 17.31
N PHE A 18 -5.62 -12.46 16.77
CA PHE A 18 -4.68 -12.76 15.68
C PHE A 18 -3.29 -13.17 16.17
N ALA A 19 -3.02 -13.08 17.48
CA ALA A 19 -1.69 -13.33 18.04
C ALA A 19 -1.22 -14.76 17.72
N GLY A 20 0.02 -14.87 17.23
CA GLY A 20 0.61 -16.18 16.89
C GLY A 20 0.25 -16.69 15.49
N LEU A 21 -0.67 -16.04 14.77
CA LEU A 21 -0.99 -16.40 13.38
C LEU A 21 0.05 -15.83 12.40
N PRO A 22 0.29 -16.49 11.25
CA PRO A 22 1.14 -15.92 10.21
C PRO A 22 0.47 -14.72 9.54
N THR A 23 1.25 -13.67 9.32
CA THR A 23 0.92 -12.52 8.48
C THR A 23 1.17 -12.81 7.00
N ALA A 24 0.74 -11.93 6.10
CA ALA A 24 1.03 -12.05 4.67
C ALA A 24 2.53 -12.06 4.33
N SER A 25 3.41 -11.50 5.17
CA SER A 25 4.86 -11.62 4.97
C SER A 25 5.45 -12.96 5.43
N GLY A 26 4.62 -13.84 5.98
CA GLY A 26 5.04 -15.10 6.60
C GLY A 26 5.59 -14.94 8.02
N GLU A 27 5.64 -13.72 8.55
CA GLU A 27 6.05 -13.48 9.94
C GLU A 27 4.90 -13.80 10.89
N THR A 28 5.21 -14.34 12.07
CA THR A 28 4.21 -14.49 13.13
C THR A 28 3.76 -13.13 13.64
N PHE A 29 2.45 -12.91 13.70
CA PHE A 29 1.89 -11.68 14.25
C PHE A 29 2.09 -11.63 15.77
N GLU A 30 2.80 -10.60 16.22
CA GLU A 30 3.01 -10.28 17.62
C GLU A 30 2.37 -8.91 17.92
N PRO A 31 1.24 -8.85 18.68
CA PRO A 31 0.57 -7.58 18.97
C PRO A 31 1.45 -6.54 19.65
N GLY A 32 2.44 -7.00 20.43
CA GLY A 32 3.42 -6.17 21.14
C GLY A 32 4.56 -5.63 20.28
N ARG A 33 4.63 -5.97 18.98
CA ARG A 33 5.63 -5.42 18.05
C ARG A 33 5.01 -4.40 17.12
N VAL A 34 5.72 -3.31 16.87
CA VAL A 34 5.31 -2.25 15.94
C VAL A 34 5.27 -2.79 14.51
N SER A 35 4.07 -2.91 13.96
CA SER A 35 3.81 -3.40 12.60
C SER A 35 2.45 -2.91 12.11
N ALA A 36 2.18 -3.05 10.81
CA ALA A 36 0.90 -2.68 10.23
C ALA A 36 0.57 -3.52 9.00
N ALA A 37 -0.70 -3.53 8.64
CA ALA A 37 -1.18 -4.07 7.39
C ALA A 37 -1.63 -2.96 6.45
N HIS A 38 -1.38 -3.19 5.16
CA HIS A 38 -1.86 -2.33 4.09
C HIS A 38 -2.36 -3.15 2.91
N ARG A 39 -3.39 -2.64 2.23
CA ARG A 39 -4.03 -3.36 1.12
C ARG A 39 -3.09 -3.52 -0.07
N ALA A 40 -2.31 -2.48 -0.35
CA ALA A 40 -1.62 -2.32 -1.63
C ALA A 40 -0.10 -2.10 -1.52
N LEU A 41 0.40 -1.69 -0.35
CA LEU A 41 1.82 -1.38 -0.22
C LEU A 41 2.63 -2.68 -0.24
N PRO A 42 3.81 -2.71 -0.89
CA PRO A 42 4.70 -3.86 -0.83
C PRO A 42 4.96 -4.27 0.62
N LEU A 43 5.03 -5.58 0.89
CA LEU A 43 5.48 -6.03 2.20
C LEU A 43 6.92 -5.57 2.43
N GLY A 44 7.22 -5.21 3.66
CA GLY A 44 8.45 -4.54 4.05
C GLY A 44 8.47 -3.03 3.83
N THR A 45 7.43 -2.44 3.25
CA THR A 45 7.34 -0.97 3.13
C THR A 45 7.33 -0.34 4.51
N VAL A 46 8.11 0.71 4.69
CA VAL A 46 8.16 1.49 5.94
C VAL A 46 7.38 2.76 5.73
N VAL A 47 6.45 3.05 6.63
CA VAL A 47 5.61 4.25 6.60
C VAL A 47 5.61 4.93 7.96
N ASP A 48 5.53 6.26 7.94
CA ASP A 48 5.20 7.06 9.11
C ASP A 48 3.67 7.23 9.16
N VAL A 49 3.05 6.80 10.26
CA VAL A 49 1.60 6.87 10.51
C VAL A 49 1.35 7.98 11.52
N THR A 50 0.67 9.05 11.10
CA THR A 50 0.35 10.19 11.98
C THR A 50 -1.12 10.19 12.32
N ASN A 51 -1.45 10.16 13.61
CA ASN A 51 -2.82 10.35 14.10
C ASN A 51 -3.21 11.82 14.02
N GLU A 52 -4.20 12.14 13.20
CA GLU A 52 -4.59 13.53 12.95
C GLU A 52 -5.27 14.20 14.15
N LYS A 53 -5.78 13.42 15.12
CA LYS A 53 -6.43 13.98 16.32
C LYS A 53 -5.44 14.58 17.31
N ASN A 54 -4.24 14.03 17.40
CA ASN A 54 -3.26 14.38 18.45
C ASN A 54 -1.86 14.69 17.91
N GLY A 55 -1.64 14.55 16.60
CA GLY A 55 -0.36 14.84 15.93
C GLY A 55 0.76 13.84 16.24
N ARG A 56 0.48 12.72 16.92
CA ARG A 56 1.48 11.71 17.24
C ARG A 56 1.75 10.83 16.02
N THR A 57 3.01 10.44 15.84
CA THR A 57 3.47 9.65 14.70
C THR A 57 4.22 8.41 15.16
N VAL A 58 3.98 7.28 14.50
CA VAL A 58 4.75 6.04 14.66
C VAL A 58 5.28 5.57 13.31
N ARG A 59 6.52 5.06 13.28
CA ARG A 59 7.10 4.43 12.09
C ARG A 59 6.83 2.93 12.13
N VAL A 60 6.14 2.41 11.12
CA VAL A 60 5.76 1.00 11.05
C VAL A 60 6.25 0.36 9.76
N ARG A 61 6.45 -0.95 9.80
CA ARG A 61 6.66 -1.77 8.60
C ARG A 61 5.34 -2.45 8.23
N ILE A 62 5.01 -2.41 6.95
CA ILE A 62 3.89 -3.17 6.37
C ILE A 62 4.31 -4.63 6.28
N ASN A 63 3.77 -5.50 7.12
CA ASN A 63 4.05 -6.93 7.12
C ASN A 63 2.80 -7.78 6.85
N ASP A 64 1.62 -7.15 6.74
CA ASP A 64 0.39 -7.88 6.50
C ASP A 64 -0.55 -7.19 5.48
N ARG A 65 -1.67 -7.84 5.17
CA ARG A 65 -2.69 -7.39 4.22
C ARG A 65 -4.02 -7.06 4.89
N GLY A 66 -4.73 -6.14 4.26
CA GLY A 66 -5.91 -5.48 4.83
C GLY A 66 -5.60 -4.02 5.11
N PRO A 67 -6.51 -3.25 5.73
CA PRO A 67 -7.88 -3.60 6.06
C PRO A 67 -8.76 -3.87 4.84
N PHE A 68 -9.67 -4.85 4.94
CA PHE A 68 -10.65 -5.14 3.88
C PHE A 68 -11.97 -4.39 4.03
N ILE A 69 -12.03 -3.45 4.98
CA ILE A 69 -13.20 -2.62 5.27
C ILE A 69 -13.04 -1.27 4.57
N ALA A 70 -14.09 -0.82 3.86
CA ALA A 70 -14.10 0.45 3.15
C ALA A 70 -13.82 1.64 4.09
N GLY A 71 -13.03 2.60 3.61
CA GLY A 71 -12.64 3.80 4.39
C GLY A 71 -11.48 3.58 5.38
N ARG A 72 -11.13 2.33 5.71
CA ARG A 72 -9.91 2.02 6.45
C ARG A 72 -8.76 1.80 5.47
N ILE A 73 -7.62 2.40 5.76
CA ILE A 73 -6.42 2.33 4.91
C ILE A 73 -5.29 1.52 5.56
N VAL A 74 -5.26 1.47 6.89
CA VAL A 74 -4.22 0.75 7.65
C VAL A 74 -4.83 0.09 8.88
N ASP A 75 -4.37 -1.11 9.21
CA ASP A 75 -4.62 -1.74 10.49
C ASP A 75 -3.28 -1.88 11.22
N LEU A 76 -3.19 -1.30 12.42
CA LEU A 76 -1.98 -1.24 13.23
C LEU A 76 -1.89 -2.44 14.18
N SER A 77 -0.69 -2.84 14.55
CA SER A 77 -0.52 -3.64 15.76
C SER A 77 -0.92 -2.84 17.00
N ARG A 78 -1.21 -3.54 18.11
CA ARG A 78 -1.54 -2.88 19.37
C ARG A 78 -0.42 -1.94 19.83
N ALA A 79 0.84 -2.37 19.75
CA ALA A 79 1.98 -1.52 20.11
C ALA A 79 2.04 -0.23 19.27
N ALA A 80 1.84 -0.32 17.95
CA ALA A 80 1.81 0.87 17.10
C ALA A 80 0.63 1.80 17.42
N ALA A 81 -0.54 1.23 17.73
CA ALA A 81 -1.71 2.00 18.16
C ALA A 81 -1.51 2.68 19.52
N GLU A 82 -0.78 2.06 20.45
CA GLU A 82 -0.41 2.66 21.74
C GLU A 82 0.48 3.90 21.55
N GLU A 83 1.48 3.83 20.67
CA GLU A 83 2.40 4.95 20.40
C GLU A 83 1.69 6.20 19.87
N ILE A 84 0.70 6.03 18.97
CA ILE A 84 -0.09 7.15 18.44
C ILE A 84 -1.34 7.48 19.27
N GLY A 85 -1.55 6.81 20.40
CA GLY A 85 -2.70 7.03 21.27
C GLY A 85 -4.05 6.71 20.62
N ALA A 86 -4.12 5.65 19.81
CA ALA A 86 -5.33 5.21 19.10
C ALA A 86 -6.12 4.10 19.84
N VAL A 87 -5.55 3.48 20.89
CA VAL A 87 -6.17 2.32 21.56
C VAL A 87 -7.56 2.63 22.13
N SER A 88 -7.71 3.71 22.88
CA SER A 88 -9.00 4.07 23.50
C SER A 88 -10.07 4.42 22.46
N ASP A 89 -9.66 5.02 21.34
CA ASP A 89 -10.56 5.44 20.28
C ASP A 89 -10.97 4.28 19.36
N GLY A 90 -10.14 3.24 19.26
CA GLY A 90 -10.32 2.09 18.37
C GLY A 90 -10.06 2.41 16.90
N VAL A 91 -10.68 3.47 16.38
CA VAL A 91 -10.54 3.94 14.99
C VAL A 91 -10.23 5.43 14.98
N VAL A 92 -9.18 5.83 14.26
CA VAL A 92 -8.73 7.23 14.20
C VAL A 92 -8.40 7.67 12.76
N PRO A 93 -8.61 8.94 12.40
CA PRO A 93 -8.10 9.49 11.14
C PRO A 93 -6.57 9.55 11.18
N VAL A 94 -5.93 9.11 10.10
CA VAL A 94 -4.48 9.10 9.96
C VAL A 94 -4.01 9.61 8.60
N THR A 95 -2.79 10.12 8.60
CA THR A 95 -1.98 10.33 7.40
C THR A 95 -0.82 9.33 7.39
N LEU A 96 -0.66 8.58 6.29
CA LEU A 96 0.49 7.73 6.01
C LEU A 96 1.47 8.49 5.12
N THR A 97 2.75 8.47 5.47
CA THR A 97 3.84 8.95 4.60
C THR A 97 4.81 7.80 4.37
N VAL A 98 5.01 7.38 3.11
CA VAL A 98 5.97 6.32 2.81
C VAL A 98 7.40 6.83 3.00
N VAL A 99 8.15 6.09 3.82
CA VAL A 99 9.57 6.37 4.12
C VAL A 99 10.48 5.56 3.20
N SER A 100 10.15 4.29 2.96
CA SER A 100 10.86 3.43 2.01
C SER A 100 9.95 2.29 1.53
N LEU A 101 9.99 1.98 0.25
CA LEU A 101 9.31 0.80 -0.29
C LEU A 101 10.01 -0.48 0.16
N GLY A 102 9.22 -1.50 0.50
CA GLY A 102 9.75 -2.81 0.87
C GLY A 102 10.40 -3.54 -0.30
N PRO A 103 11.19 -4.60 -0.06
CA PRO A 103 11.73 -5.43 -1.12
C PRO A 103 10.55 -6.10 -1.83
N GLY A 104 10.07 -5.48 -2.92
CA GLY A 104 9.27 -6.19 -3.89
C GLY A 104 10.10 -7.39 -4.31
N ARG A 105 9.59 -8.60 -4.10
CA ARG A 105 10.30 -9.83 -4.47
C ARG A 105 10.66 -9.72 -5.94
N ARG A 106 11.93 -9.40 -6.23
CA ARG A 106 12.52 -9.48 -7.56
C ARG A 106 12.38 -10.94 -7.96
N THR A 107 11.46 -11.24 -8.86
CA THR A 107 11.66 -12.38 -9.76
C THR A 107 12.88 -12.00 -10.59
N THR A 108 14.02 -12.60 -10.30
CA THR A 108 15.22 -12.51 -11.13
C THR A 108 14.90 -12.95 -12.57
N PRO A 109 15.16 -12.15 -13.62
CA PRO A 109 16.01 -12.63 -14.69
C PRO A 109 17.46 -12.57 -14.20
N GLY A 110 18.30 -13.51 -14.65
CA GLY A 110 19.61 -13.82 -14.08
C GLY A 110 20.60 -12.66 -13.87
N ARG A 111 21.64 -12.92 -13.07
CA ARG A 111 22.93 -12.19 -12.95
C ARG A 111 23.33 -11.48 -14.27
N LYS A 112 23.98 -10.31 -14.32
CA LYS A 112 24.96 -9.64 -13.43
C LYS A 112 25.26 -8.22 -14.00
N GLY A 113 25.60 -7.25 -13.15
CA GLY A 113 26.43 -6.08 -13.55
C GLY A 113 26.06 -4.75 -12.85
N PRO A 114 27.03 -3.99 -12.31
CA PRO A 114 26.79 -2.67 -11.71
C PRO A 114 26.64 -1.64 -12.83
N GLY A 115 25.41 -1.19 -13.03
CA GLY A 115 25.01 -0.23 -14.05
C GLY A 115 23.63 0.28 -13.65
N ASP A 116 23.54 0.81 -12.43
CA ASP A 116 22.33 1.38 -11.86
C ASP A 116 21.99 2.71 -12.54
N GLU A 117 20.67 2.96 -12.60
CA GLU A 117 19.96 4.10 -13.22
C GLU A 117 19.67 4.02 -14.72
N ALA A 118 18.94 2.98 -15.14
CA ALA A 118 18.04 3.13 -16.28
C ALA A 118 16.97 4.17 -15.90
N ALA A 119 17.01 5.33 -16.56
CA ALA A 119 16.04 6.41 -16.38
C ALA A 119 14.61 5.85 -16.38
N VAL A 120 13.84 6.11 -15.33
CA VAL A 120 12.41 5.78 -15.32
C VAL A 120 11.75 6.58 -16.44
N THR A 121 11.44 5.92 -17.56
CA THR A 121 10.89 6.58 -18.76
C THR A 121 9.37 6.69 -18.75
N SER A 122 8.70 6.01 -17.82
CA SER A 122 7.25 6.09 -17.66
C SER A 122 6.78 5.73 -16.25
N TRP A 123 5.55 6.13 -15.93
CA TRP A 123 4.89 5.97 -14.63
C TRP A 123 3.55 5.25 -14.80
N ALA A 124 3.06 4.65 -13.73
CA ALA A 124 1.77 3.97 -13.70
C ALA A 124 1.04 4.27 -12.39
N VAL A 125 -0.27 4.03 -12.37
CA VAL A 125 -1.05 4.06 -11.15
C VAL A 125 -1.45 2.64 -10.80
N GLN A 126 -1.12 2.19 -9.59
CA GLN A 126 -1.65 0.96 -9.02
C GLN A 126 -2.96 1.26 -8.30
N ALA A 127 -4.07 0.77 -8.84
CA ALA A 127 -5.42 0.98 -8.31
C ALA A 127 -5.83 -0.05 -7.24
N GLY A 128 -5.12 -1.17 -7.14
CA GLY A 128 -5.40 -2.18 -6.12
C GLY A 128 -4.54 -3.43 -6.25
N ALA A 129 -4.64 -4.31 -5.25
CA ALA A 129 -4.05 -5.65 -5.25
C ALA A 129 -5.07 -6.63 -4.65
N PHE A 130 -5.30 -7.77 -5.32
CA PHE A 130 -6.39 -8.70 -5.00
C PHE A 130 -5.87 -10.13 -4.92
N ALA A 131 -6.34 -10.91 -3.95
CA ALA A 131 -6.05 -12.35 -3.90
C ALA A 131 -6.84 -13.13 -4.96
N SER A 132 -8.01 -12.61 -5.36
CA SER A 132 -8.82 -13.17 -6.44
C SER A 132 -8.48 -12.47 -7.75
N GLU A 133 -8.00 -13.25 -8.74
CA GLU A 133 -7.76 -12.78 -10.10
C GLU A 133 -9.05 -12.29 -10.76
N GLU A 134 -10.20 -12.90 -10.47
CA GLU A 134 -11.50 -12.46 -10.99
C GLU A 134 -11.88 -11.06 -10.49
N ASN A 135 -11.65 -10.76 -9.21
CA ASN A 135 -11.88 -9.42 -8.66
C ASN A 135 -10.91 -8.39 -9.26
N ALA A 136 -9.66 -8.79 -9.49
CA ALA A 136 -8.68 -7.95 -10.17
C ALA A 136 -9.12 -7.65 -11.61
N ALA A 137 -9.59 -8.67 -12.34
CA ALA A 137 -10.09 -8.54 -13.70
C ALA A 137 -11.31 -7.60 -13.77
N ARG A 138 -12.27 -7.74 -12.85
CA ARG A 138 -13.43 -6.82 -12.77
C ARG A 138 -12.99 -5.37 -12.57
N LEU A 139 -12.02 -5.11 -11.70
CA LEU A 139 -11.49 -3.76 -11.54
C LEU A 139 -10.77 -3.28 -12.81
N LYS A 140 -9.95 -4.12 -13.44
CA LYS A 140 -9.27 -3.79 -14.70
C LYS A 140 -10.28 -3.38 -15.77
N GLU A 141 -11.35 -4.14 -15.97
CA GLU A 141 -12.40 -3.82 -16.96
C GLU A 141 -13.08 -2.49 -16.63
N ARG A 142 -13.41 -2.24 -15.36
CA ARG A 142 -13.98 -0.96 -14.93
C ARG A 142 -13.03 0.22 -15.18
N LEU A 143 -11.73 0.03 -15.01
CA LEU A 143 -10.74 1.07 -15.28
C LEU A 143 -10.56 1.30 -16.79
N ALA A 144 -10.79 0.27 -17.62
CA ALA A 144 -10.64 0.37 -19.07
C ALA A 144 -11.64 1.35 -19.71
N GLU A 145 -12.75 1.63 -19.03
CA GLU A 145 -13.74 2.62 -19.45
C GLU A 145 -13.21 4.07 -19.42
N ARG A 146 -12.21 4.35 -18.57
CA ARG A 146 -11.80 5.73 -18.26
C ARG A 146 -10.29 5.97 -18.33
N TYR A 147 -9.48 4.93 -18.25
CA TYR A 147 -8.03 5.04 -18.12
C TYR A 147 -7.29 4.28 -19.21
N PRO A 148 -6.11 4.78 -19.62
CA PRO A 148 -5.30 4.10 -20.62
C PRO A 148 -4.79 2.77 -20.10
N GLN A 149 -4.90 1.75 -20.98
CA GLN A 149 -4.30 0.42 -20.89
C GLN A 149 -4.19 -0.14 -19.46
N PRO A 150 -5.29 -0.48 -18.77
CA PRO A 150 -5.18 -1.18 -17.49
C PRO A 150 -4.68 -2.62 -17.69
N TRP A 151 -3.81 -3.09 -16.78
CA TRP A 151 -3.26 -4.44 -16.81
C TRP A 151 -3.25 -5.10 -15.43
N LEU A 152 -3.15 -6.42 -15.45
CA LEU A 152 -2.95 -7.25 -14.28
C LEU A 152 -1.47 -7.60 -14.15
N GLU A 153 -0.92 -7.45 -12.96
CA GLU A 153 0.46 -7.82 -12.64
C GLU A 153 0.45 -8.77 -11.44
N PRO A 154 0.88 -10.03 -11.59
CA PRO A 154 1.10 -10.92 -10.47
C PRO A 154 2.16 -10.34 -9.51
N PHE A 155 1.85 -10.30 -8.22
CA PHE A 155 2.74 -9.81 -7.18
C PHE A 155 2.47 -10.54 -5.87
N ASP A 156 3.42 -11.38 -5.47
CA ASP A 156 3.46 -11.98 -4.13
C ASP A 156 2.16 -12.71 -3.73
N GLY A 157 1.69 -13.59 -4.62
CA GLY A 157 0.44 -14.33 -4.41
C GLY A 157 -0.84 -13.51 -4.60
N LEU A 158 -0.72 -12.23 -4.98
CA LEU A 158 -1.82 -11.34 -5.35
C LEU A 158 -1.73 -10.95 -6.81
N THR A 159 -2.80 -10.35 -7.31
CA THR A 159 -2.88 -9.71 -8.61
C THR A 159 -3.07 -8.21 -8.42
N ARG A 160 -2.07 -7.42 -8.82
CA ARG A 160 -2.15 -5.96 -8.86
C ARG A 160 -2.90 -5.52 -10.10
N VAL A 161 -3.69 -4.48 -9.95
CA VAL A 161 -4.34 -3.78 -11.06
C VAL A 161 -3.67 -2.45 -11.22
N LYS A 162 -3.07 -2.22 -12.39
CA LYS A 162 -2.39 -0.98 -12.75
C LYS A 162 -2.98 -0.40 -14.03
N PHE A 163 -2.76 0.88 -14.27
CA PHE A 163 -3.12 1.55 -15.52
C PHE A 163 -2.14 2.70 -15.84
N GLY A 164 -2.07 3.09 -17.11
CA GLY A 164 -0.99 3.88 -17.69
C GLY A 164 -0.56 3.28 -19.03
N PRO A 165 0.71 3.42 -19.46
CA PRO A 165 1.76 4.24 -18.85
C PRO A 165 1.55 5.74 -19.06
N TYR A 166 2.08 6.53 -18.14
CA TYR A 166 2.16 7.99 -18.20
C TYR A 166 3.61 8.43 -18.43
N PRO A 167 3.85 9.44 -19.27
CA PRO A 167 5.20 9.94 -19.54
C PRO A 167 5.82 10.67 -18.35
N SER A 168 5.00 11.15 -17.41
CA SER A 168 5.45 11.89 -16.23
C SER A 168 4.77 11.43 -14.94
N ARG A 169 5.43 11.68 -13.81
CA ARG A 169 4.88 11.40 -12.48
C ARG A 169 3.64 12.24 -12.22
N ASP A 170 3.66 13.50 -12.64
CA ASP A 170 2.56 14.45 -12.44
C ASP A 170 1.29 14.01 -13.19
N GLU A 171 1.42 13.48 -14.41
CA GLU A 171 0.28 12.91 -15.15
C GLU A 171 -0.27 11.66 -14.46
N ALA A 172 0.61 10.80 -13.93
CA ALA A 172 0.17 9.65 -13.13
C ALA A 172 -0.50 10.08 -11.82
N GLU A 173 -0.05 11.17 -11.17
CA GLU A 173 -0.69 11.72 -9.96
C GLU A 173 -2.06 12.30 -10.27
N ALA A 174 -2.20 13.07 -11.36
CA ALA A 174 -3.50 13.58 -11.81
C ALA A 174 -4.49 12.44 -12.08
N ALA A 175 -4.03 11.37 -12.74
CA ALA A 175 -4.86 10.20 -13.02
C ALA A 175 -5.17 9.36 -11.76
N ARG A 176 -4.26 9.34 -10.77
CA ARG A 176 -4.53 8.74 -9.46
C ARG A 176 -5.63 9.52 -8.74
N ASP A 177 -5.61 10.84 -8.76
CA ASP A 177 -6.54 11.67 -7.99
C ASP A 177 -7.99 11.51 -8.47
N THR A 178 -8.20 11.18 -9.74
CA THR A 178 -9.54 10.88 -10.28
C THR A 178 -10.08 9.51 -9.85
N LEU A 179 -9.27 8.63 -9.25
CA LEU A 179 -9.75 7.35 -8.73
C LEU A 179 -10.76 7.52 -7.58
N ALA A 180 -10.69 8.63 -6.84
CA ALA A 180 -11.62 8.92 -5.76
C ALA A 180 -13.07 8.99 -6.26
N GLU A 181 -13.31 9.41 -7.52
CA GLU A 181 -14.63 9.42 -8.15
C GLU A 181 -15.20 8.01 -8.35
N LEU A 182 -14.34 6.99 -8.41
CA LEU A 182 -14.70 5.58 -8.50
C LEU A 182 -14.73 4.90 -7.11
N GLY A 183 -14.58 5.68 -6.03
CA GLY A 183 -14.45 5.17 -4.67
C GLY A 183 -13.17 4.35 -4.45
N LEU A 184 -12.11 4.63 -5.22
CA LEU A 184 -10.84 3.91 -5.18
C LEU A 184 -9.72 4.83 -4.70
N ALA A 185 -8.77 4.25 -3.96
CA ALA A 185 -7.46 4.84 -3.72
C ALA A 185 -6.42 4.19 -4.65
N GLY A 186 -5.32 4.88 -4.93
CA GLY A 186 -4.23 4.34 -5.73
C GLY A 186 -2.88 4.97 -5.40
N ILE A 187 -1.81 4.37 -5.89
CA ILE A 187 -0.44 4.88 -5.72
C ILE A 187 0.25 5.02 -7.07
N VAL A 188 1.06 6.06 -7.22
CA VAL A 188 1.91 6.24 -8.39
C VAL A 188 3.18 5.42 -8.22
N VAL A 189 3.50 4.61 -9.23
CA VAL A 189 4.65 3.71 -9.25
C VAL A 189 5.44 3.89 -10.53
N PRO A 190 6.78 3.72 -10.52
CA PRO A 190 7.56 3.61 -11.73
C PRO A 190 7.03 2.46 -12.61
N ASN A 191 6.91 2.70 -13.91
CA ASN A 191 6.58 1.67 -14.89
C ASN A 191 7.88 1.17 -15.54
N ARG A 192 8.21 -0.11 -15.32
CA ARG A 192 9.46 -0.74 -15.75
C ARG A 192 9.17 -2.03 -16.49
#